data_AF-A0A852LR74-F1
#
_entry.id   AF-A0A852LR74-F1
#
_cell.length_a   1.000
_cell.length_b   1.000
_cell.length_c   1.000
_cell.angle_alpha   90.00
_cell.angle_beta   90.00
_cell.angle_gamma   90.00
#
_symmetry.space_group_name_H-M   'P 1'
#
loop_
_entity.id
_entity.type
_entity.pdbx_description
1 polymer ?
#
loop_
_entity_poly.entity_id
_entity_poly.type
_entity_poly.pdbx_seq_one_letter_code
_entity_poly.pdbx_strand_id
1 'polypeptide(L)'
;QVDCSKYPGVVGKDGVIRVACTRELKPVCGTDGRTYSNECGICLYNKEHRASVRKAHNGECEQQYIMIDCHRYPRSEKDGHVIVECPRIMKPVCGSDSLTYDNECGICAYNAEHHTNISKLHDGECKQDSIDCSKFTTITTEDGTVLVSCPRILHPVCGTDGITYDNECGICAYNGIHRTNVSKKHNGKCRAESSETDCSNYPTPMIKDGKALMRCPRILLPVCGTDGFTYDNECGICAHNLEHGTHVKKSHEGRCKEESTPVDCSTYLTNVKTDEAITACPFILHEICGTDGATYSNECVLCAHNIKYGTNVAKKHEGRCTEEVPQLNCSHYRTSTQKDGKEVMACTMIYSPVCGTDGVTYASECMLCAHNLEHRSTIGKRKNGRCEEDITK
;
A
#
# COMPACT_ATOMS: atom_id res chain seq x y z
N GLN A 1 -5.86 18.86 -33.56
CA GLN A 1 -7.21 19.35 -33.16
C GLN A 1 -8.18 18.19 -33.33
N VAL A 2 -9.03 17.92 -32.34
CA VAL A 2 -10.00 16.82 -32.44
C VAL A 2 -11.23 17.32 -33.19
N ASP A 3 -11.69 16.54 -34.16
CA ASP A 3 -12.90 16.85 -34.92
C ASP A 3 -14.11 16.18 -34.27
N CYS A 4 -14.80 16.92 -33.39
CA CYS A 4 -15.97 16.43 -32.69
C CYS A 4 -17.22 16.32 -33.57
N SER A 5 -17.21 16.83 -34.81
CA SER A 5 -18.33 16.66 -35.74
C SER A 5 -18.52 15.20 -36.16
N LYS A 6 -17.47 14.39 -36.08
CA LYS A 6 -17.48 12.94 -36.34
C LYS A 6 -18.25 12.13 -35.30
N TYR A 7 -18.54 12.73 -34.15
CA TYR A 7 -19.21 12.08 -33.02
C TYR A 7 -20.53 12.79 -32.73
N PRO A 8 -21.60 12.50 -33.50
CA PRO A 8 -22.90 13.12 -33.27
C PRO A 8 -23.40 12.79 -31.88
N GLY A 9 -23.91 13.81 -31.19
CA GLY A 9 -24.48 13.65 -29.86
C GLY A 9 -25.99 13.87 -29.87
N VAL A 10 -26.73 12.99 -29.22
CA VAL A 10 -28.18 13.09 -29.04
C VAL A 10 -28.45 13.72 -27.68
N VAL A 11 -29.32 14.74 -27.64
CA VAL A 11 -29.81 15.28 -26.37
C VAL A 11 -30.98 14.40 -25.93
N GLY A 12 -30.81 13.70 -24.81
CA GLY A 12 -31.87 12.92 -24.21
C GLY A 12 -33.02 13.81 -23.71
N LYS A 13 -34.18 13.22 -23.47
CA LYS A 13 -35.36 13.93 -22.93
C LYS A 13 -35.12 14.51 -21.53
N ASP A 14 -34.10 14.00 -20.84
CA ASP A 14 -33.56 14.42 -19.55
C ASP A 14 -32.57 15.60 -19.66
N GLY A 15 -32.31 16.12 -20.87
CA GLY A 15 -31.30 17.15 -21.11
C GLY A 15 -29.86 16.63 -21.09
N VAL A 16 -29.66 15.31 -20.87
CA VAL A 16 -28.34 14.69 -20.84
C VAL A 16 -27.85 14.48 -22.27
N ILE A 17 -26.67 15.00 -22.53
CA ILE A 17 -26.06 14.94 -23.86
C ILE A 17 -25.29 13.62 -23.98
N ARG A 18 -25.73 12.73 -24.87
CA ARG A 18 -25.08 11.46 -25.13
C ARG A 18 -24.30 11.53 -26.43
N VAL A 19 -22.97 11.45 -26.38
CA VAL A 19 -22.11 11.36 -27.58
C VAL A 19 -21.92 9.89 -27.94
N ALA A 20 -22.16 9.54 -29.21
CA ALA A 20 -21.96 8.18 -29.69
C ALA A 20 -20.45 7.92 -29.92
N CYS A 21 -19.76 7.46 -28.88
CA CYS A 21 -18.35 7.08 -28.96
C CYS A 21 -18.15 5.62 -29.37
N THR A 22 -17.17 5.36 -30.23
CA THR A 22 -16.70 4.00 -30.50
C THR A 22 -16.06 3.39 -29.25
N ARG A 23 -16.11 2.06 -29.13
CA ARG A 23 -15.45 1.30 -28.04
C ARG A 23 -13.97 1.00 -28.32
N GLU A 24 -13.40 1.61 -29.35
CA GLU A 24 -11.99 1.43 -29.69
C GLU A 24 -11.09 2.17 -28.68
N LEU A 25 -10.14 1.47 -28.07
CA LEU A 25 -9.17 2.04 -27.14
C LEU A 25 -7.96 2.58 -27.92
N LYS A 26 -7.90 3.91 -28.06
CA LYS A 26 -6.80 4.65 -28.71
C LYS A 26 -6.48 5.90 -27.87
N PRO A 27 -5.74 5.74 -26.75
CA PRO A 27 -5.59 6.80 -25.77
C PRO A 27 -5.04 8.10 -26.35
N VAL A 28 -5.53 9.23 -25.86
CA VAL A 28 -5.07 10.58 -26.25
C VAL A 28 -4.93 11.47 -25.03
N CYS A 29 -3.88 12.29 -25.02
CA CYS A 29 -3.66 13.26 -23.96
C CYS A 29 -4.40 14.56 -24.28
N GLY A 30 -5.20 15.04 -23.32
CA GLY A 30 -5.84 16.34 -23.38
C GLY A 30 -4.89 17.46 -22.97
N THR A 31 -5.16 18.68 -23.44
CA THR A 31 -4.45 19.89 -22.99
C THR A 31 -4.72 20.23 -21.52
N ASP A 32 -5.66 19.53 -20.87
CA ASP A 32 -5.94 19.59 -19.43
C ASP A 32 -5.09 18.59 -18.63
N GLY A 33 -4.16 17.88 -19.28
CA GLY A 33 -3.30 16.88 -18.63
C GLY A 33 -3.99 15.55 -18.33
N ARG A 34 -5.22 15.32 -18.83
CA ARG A 34 -5.93 14.04 -18.65
C ARG A 34 -5.80 13.13 -19.86
N THR A 35 -5.64 11.84 -19.59
CA THR A 35 -5.71 10.80 -20.62
C THR A 35 -7.17 10.42 -20.88
N TYR A 36 -7.58 10.48 -22.15
CA TYR A 36 -8.90 10.04 -22.59
C TYR A 36 -8.78 8.71 -23.35
N SER A 37 -9.78 7.82 -23.21
CA SER A 37 -9.78 6.50 -23.85
C SER A 37 -9.64 6.55 -25.38
N ASN A 38 -10.17 7.62 -25.98
CA ASN A 38 -9.98 8.00 -27.38
C ASN A 38 -10.39 9.46 -27.62
N GLU A 39 -10.23 9.95 -28.85
CA GLU A 39 -10.61 11.31 -29.25
C GLU A 39 -12.07 11.66 -28.95
N CYS A 40 -12.99 10.70 -29.03
CA CYS A 40 -14.39 10.92 -28.67
C CYS A 40 -14.56 11.24 -27.18
N GLY A 41 -13.70 10.69 -26.30
CA GLY A 41 -13.68 11.01 -24.88
C GLY A 41 -13.44 12.50 -24.60
N ILE A 42 -12.54 13.14 -25.37
CA ILE A 42 -12.33 14.60 -25.30
C ILE A 42 -13.60 15.36 -25.68
N CYS A 43 -14.27 14.94 -26.76
CA CYS A 43 -15.50 15.56 -27.23
C CYS A 43 -16.66 15.43 -26.24
N LEU A 44 -16.82 14.25 -25.64
CA LEU A 44 -17.81 14.00 -24.60
C LEU A 44 -17.54 14.89 -23.38
N TYR A 45 -16.31 14.91 -22.89
CA TYR A 45 -15.91 15.73 -21.74
C TYR A 45 -16.17 17.22 -21.94
N ASN A 46 -15.75 17.77 -23.08
CA ASN A 46 -15.98 19.17 -23.44
C ASN A 46 -17.47 19.53 -23.45
N LYS A 47 -18.31 18.61 -23.93
CA LYS A 47 -19.74 18.85 -24.06
C LYS A 47 -20.46 18.75 -22.72
N GLU A 48 -20.10 17.79 -21.87
CA GLU A 48 -20.65 17.64 -20.51
C GLU A 48 -20.22 18.77 -19.58
N HIS A 49 -18.95 19.17 -19.63
CA HIS A 49 -18.36 20.11 -18.68
C HIS A 49 -18.28 21.55 -19.21
N ARG A 50 -18.81 21.81 -20.42
CA ARG A 50 -18.66 23.08 -21.15
C ARG A 50 -17.18 23.53 -21.23
N ALA A 51 -16.28 22.56 -21.39
CA ALA A 51 -14.85 22.77 -21.47
C ALA A 51 -14.36 22.86 -22.93
N SER A 52 -13.12 23.31 -23.11
CA SER A 52 -12.47 23.45 -24.43
C SER A 52 -11.13 22.72 -24.48
N VAL A 53 -11.09 21.49 -23.97
CA VAL A 53 -9.93 20.59 -24.01
C VAL A 53 -9.62 20.22 -25.44
N ARG A 54 -8.37 20.41 -25.87
CA ARG A 54 -7.88 19.96 -27.18
C ARG A 54 -7.02 18.72 -26.98
N LYS A 55 -6.81 17.93 -28.04
CA LYS A 55 -5.76 16.91 -28.03
C LYS A 55 -4.39 17.59 -28.00
N ALA A 56 -3.61 17.32 -26.96
CA ALA A 56 -2.21 17.71 -26.85
C ALA A 56 -1.35 16.82 -27.74
N HIS A 57 -1.40 15.50 -27.52
CA HIS A 57 -0.72 14.50 -28.35
C HIS A 57 -1.47 13.16 -28.37
N ASN A 58 -1.07 12.26 -29.26
CA ASN A 58 -1.54 10.87 -29.24
C ASN A 58 -0.84 10.10 -28.11
N GLY A 59 -1.52 9.10 -27.54
CA GLY A 59 -1.03 8.37 -26.37
C GLY A 59 -1.51 8.99 -25.05
N GLU A 60 -1.19 8.33 -23.94
CA GLU A 60 -1.54 8.79 -22.59
C GLU A 60 -0.73 10.03 -22.20
N CYS A 61 -1.29 10.90 -21.35
CA CYS A 61 -0.53 12.03 -20.80
C CYS A 61 0.64 11.54 -19.95
N GLU A 62 1.75 12.27 -20.01
CA GLU A 62 2.81 12.14 -19.01
C GLU A 62 2.26 12.61 -17.67
N GLN A 63 2.11 11.70 -16.70
CA GLN A 63 1.78 12.08 -15.33
C GLN A 63 2.90 12.99 -14.81
N GLN A 64 2.58 14.02 -14.02
CA GLN A 64 3.62 14.85 -13.38
C GLN A 64 4.29 14.03 -12.29
N TYR A 65 5.33 13.30 -12.66
CA TYR A 65 6.13 12.54 -11.73
C TYR A 65 7.35 13.32 -11.26
N ILE A 66 7.68 13.16 -9.99
CA ILE A 66 8.90 13.69 -9.39
C ILE A 66 10.04 12.76 -9.80
N MET A 67 10.93 13.27 -10.66
CA MET A 67 12.14 12.55 -11.03
C MET A 67 13.08 12.45 -9.83
N ILE A 68 13.42 11.23 -9.44
CA ILE A 68 14.41 10.98 -8.40
C ILE A 68 15.79 11.00 -9.06
N ASP A 69 16.71 11.81 -8.53
CA ASP A 69 18.10 11.73 -8.95
C ASP A 69 18.76 10.48 -8.38
N CYS A 70 18.77 9.41 -9.18
CA CYS A 70 19.38 8.14 -8.80
C CYS A 70 20.91 8.17 -8.77
N HIS A 71 21.58 9.20 -9.30
CA HIS A 71 23.05 9.29 -9.32
C HIS A 71 23.64 9.54 -7.94
N ARG A 72 22.84 10.05 -7.00
CA ARG A 72 23.26 10.25 -5.60
C ARG A 72 23.46 8.94 -4.84
N TYR A 73 22.99 7.82 -5.37
CA TYR A 73 23.15 6.50 -4.76
C TYR A 73 24.30 5.75 -5.42
N PRO A 74 25.28 5.26 -4.63
CA PRO A 74 26.37 4.46 -5.18
C PRO A 74 25.81 3.24 -5.91
N ARG A 75 26.35 2.99 -7.11
CA ARG A 75 26.00 1.84 -7.94
C ARG A 75 27.24 1.01 -8.22
N SER A 76 27.11 -0.30 -8.10
CA SER A 76 28.12 -1.26 -8.54
C SER A 76 27.49 -2.27 -9.49
N GLU A 77 28.27 -2.75 -10.45
CA GLU A 77 27.83 -3.78 -11.39
C GLU A 77 28.70 -5.01 -11.20
N LYS A 78 28.07 -6.16 -10.94
CA LYS A 78 28.78 -7.42 -10.76
C LYS A 78 28.01 -8.53 -11.42
N ASP A 79 28.68 -9.25 -12.33
CA ASP A 79 28.12 -10.38 -13.07
C ASP A 79 26.79 -10.02 -13.80
N GLY A 80 26.74 -8.84 -14.43
CA GLY A 80 25.55 -8.33 -15.14
C GLY A 80 24.41 -7.86 -14.24
N HIS A 81 24.59 -7.87 -12.92
CA HIS A 81 23.61 -7.38 -11.96
C HIS A 81 24.02 -6.00 -11.44
N VAL A 82 23.10 -5.05 -11.55
CA VAL A 82 23.29 -3.71 -10.98
C VAL A 82 22.85 -3.72 -9.52
N ILE A 83 23.72 -3.25 -8.63
CA ILE A 83 23.47 -3.12 -7.20
C ILE A 83 23.47 -1.63 -6.88
N VAL A 84 22.35 -1.13 -6.35
CA VAL A 84 22.25 0.23 -5.83
C VAL A 84 22.35 0.17 -4.31
N GLU A 85 23.32 0.89 -3.74
CA GLU A 85 23.54 0.95 -2.29
C GLU A 85 22.52 1.88 -1.64
N CYS A 86 21.41 1.28 -1.21
CA CYS A 86 20.29 2.02 -0.64
C CYS A 86 20.33 2.09 0.89
N PRO A 87 20.06 3.26 1.49
CA PRO A 87 20.00 3.41 2.94
C PRO A 87 18.89 2.52 3.53
N ARG A 88 19.09 2.07 4.77
CA ARG A 88 18.18 1.15 5.49
C ARG A 88 17.03 1.86 6.23
N ILE A 89 16.68 3.06 5.77
CA ILE A 89 15.63 3.89 6.34
C ILE A 89 14.28 3.57 5.69
N MET A 90 13.21 3.55 6.50
CA MET A 90 11.85 3.38 6.03
C MET A 90 11.21 4.76 5.91
N LYS A 91 11.19 5.28 4.68
CA LYS A 91 10.58 6.56 4.32
C LYS A 91 9.77 6.35 3.05
N PRO A 92 8.58 5.72 3.17
CA PRO A 92 7.89 5.15 2.03
C PRO A 92 7.54 6.22 0.99
N VAL A 93 7.52 5.81 -0.26
CA VAL A 93 7.14 6.66 -1.40
C VAL A 93 6.22 5.89 -2.34
N CYS A 94 5.26 6.58 -2.93
CA CYS A 94 4.40 6.00 -3.95
C CYS A 94 5.04 6.17 -5.32
N GLY A 95 5.26 5.07 -6.03
CA GLY A 95 5.76 5.04 -7.40
C GLY A 95 4.67 5.34 -8.43
N SER A 96 5.07 5.72 -9.63
CA SER A 96 4.17 5.91 -10.78
C SER A 96 3.50 4.61 -11.25
N ASP A 97 4.03 3.46 -10.83
CA ASP A 97 3.40 2.14 -10.99
C ASP A 97 2.38 1.83 -9.89
N SER A 98 2.08 2.81 -9.03
CA SER A 98 1.17 2.71 -7.88
C SER A 98 1.59 1.70 -6.82
N LEU A 99 2.89 1.39 -6.74
CA LEU A 99 3.46 0.63 -5.64
C LEU A 99 4.14 1.51 -4.60
N THR A 100 4.03 1.07 -3.36
CA THR A 100 4.80 1.67 -2.26
C THR A 100 6.20 1.08 -2.25
N TYR A 101 7.20 1.93 -2.38
CA TYR A 101 8.60 1.59 -2.16
C TYR A 101 9.02 2.02 -0.77
N ASP A 102 9.97 1.32 -0.18
CA ASP A 102 10.43 1.59 1.19
C ASP A 102 11.09 2.97 1.35
N ASN A 103 11.72 3.47 0.29
CA ASN A 103 12.18 4.84 0.12
C ASN A 103 12.49 5.16 -1.35
N GLU A 104 12.90 6.40 -1.65
CA GLU A 104 13.24 6.86 -3.00
C GLU A 104 14.35 6.02 -3.66
N CYS A 105 15.29 5.48 -2.88
CA CYS A 105 16.32 4.60 -3.42
C CYS A 105 15.74 3.26 -3.88
N GLY A 106 14.68 2.77 -3.22
CA GLY A 106 13.96 1.56 -3.63
C GLY A 106 13.45 1.66 -5.08
N ILE A 107 12.95 2.83 -5.50
CA ILE A 107 12.57 3.08 -6.91
C ILE A 107 13.79 2.99 -7.83
N CYS A 108 14.90 3.63 -7.45
CA CYS A 108 16.14 3.59 -8.24
C CYS A 108 16.71 2.17 -8.39
N ALA A 109 16.74 1.39 -7.31
CA ALA A 109 17.18 0.00 -7.32
C ALA A 109 16.32 -0.86 -8.24
N TYR A 110 15.00 -0.71 -8.14
CA TYR A 110 14.06 -1.47 -8.96
C TYR A 110 14.16 -1.12 -10.45
N ASN A 111 14.26 0.17 -10.78
CA ASN A 111 14.48 0.62 -12.15
C ASN A 111 15.77 0.07 -12.75
N ALA A 112 16.85 0.07 -11.97
CA ALA A 112 18.16 -0.41 -12.41
C ALA A 112 18.16 -1.93 -12.64
N GLU A 113 17.51 -2.70 -11.75
CA GLU A 113 17.47 -4.16 -11.82
C GLU A 113 16.51 -4.69 -12.90
N HIS A 114 15.35 -4.05 -13.06
CA HIS A 114 14.30 -4.54 -13.96
C HIS A 114 14.18 -3.75 -15.28
N HIS A 115 15.09 -2.80 -15.53
CA HIS A 115 15.05 -1.92 -16.70
C HIS A 115 13.71 -1.19 -16.86
N THR A 116 13.18 -0.69 -15.74
CA THR A 116 11.92 0.08 -15.70
C THR A 116 12.19 1.58 -15.55
N ASN A 117 11.16 2.40 -15.76
CA ASN A 117 11.25 3.87 -15.62
C ASN A 117 10.16 4.39 -14.68
N ILE A 118 10.16 3.87 -13.46
CA ILE A 118 9.22 4.25 -12.41
C ILE A 118 9.71 5.54 -11.79
N SER A 119 8.82 6.50 -11.64
CA SER A 119 9.12 7.80 -11.04
C SER A 119 8.32 7.97 -9.76
N LYS A 120 8.69 8.92 -8.89
CA LYS A 120 7.94 9.15 -7.65
C LYS A 120 6.66 9.92 -7.95
N LEU A 121 5.52 9.43 -7.49
CA LEU A 121 4.25 10.14 -7.54
C LEU A 121 4.14 11.12 -6.37
N HIS A 122 4.32 10.63 -5.14
CA HIS A 122 4.33 11.44 -3.93
C HIS A 122 5.10 10.74 -2.80
N ASP A 123 5.43 11.50 -1.74
CA ASP A 123 5.95 10.94 -0.49
C ASP A 123 4.82 10.24 0.29
N GLY A 124 5.16 9.21 1.06
CA GLY A 124 4.21 8.37 1.78
C GLY A 124 3.77 7.14 0.97
N GLU A 125 3.02 6.26 1.63
CA GLU A 125 2.49 5.05 1.00
C GLU A 125 1.41 5.39 -0.04
N CYS A 126 1.30 4.57 -1.09
CA CYS A 126 0.20 4.70 -2.03
C CYS A 126 -1.13 4.52 -1.31
N LYS A 127 -2.05 5.47 -1.46
CA LYS A 127 -3.36 5.42 -0.81
C LYS A 127 -4.25 4.36 -1.46
N GLN A 128 -4.78 3.46 -0.63
CA GLN A 128 -5.91 2.59 -0.95
C GLN A 128 -7.20 3.37 -0.69
N ASP A 129 -7.55 4.30 -1.57
CA ASP A 129 -8.82 5.01 -1.40
C ASP A 129 -10.01 4.08 -1.65
N SER A 130 -11.06 4.18 -0.83
CA SER A 130 -12.33 3.53 -1.12
C SER A 130 -13.03 4.21 -2.29
N ILE A 131 -13.71 3.43 -3.13
CA ILE A 131 -14.46 3.97 -4.26
C ILE A 131 -15.83 4.45 -3.76
N ASP A 132 -16.14 5.71 -4.01
CA ASP A 132 -17.48 6.26 -3.81
C ASP A 132 -18.27 6.21 -5.13
N CYS A 133 -19.07 5.15 -5.28
CA CYS A 133 -19.90 4.97 -6.47
C CYS A 133 -21.06 5.97 -6.57
N SER A 134 -21.42 6.68 -5.50
CA SER A 134 -22.51 7.66 -5.53
C SER A 134 -22.17 8.91 -6.34
N LYS A 135 -20.88 9.12 -6.66
CA LYS A 135 -20.42 10.22 -7.53
C LYS A 135 -20.77 10.02 -9.00
N PHE A 136 -21.09 8.79 -9.42
CA PHE A 136 -21.40 8.49 -10.81
C PHE A 136 -22.90 8.42 -11.05
N THR A 137 -23.37 8.99 -12.15
CA THR A 137 -24.79 8.94 -12.52
C THR A 137 -25.20 7.51 -12.85
N THR A 138 -26.29 7.03 -12.24
CA THR A 138 -26.80 5.67 -12.44
C THR A 138 -28.24 5.67 -12.99
N ILE A 139 -28.58 4.64 -13.75
CA ILE A 139 -29.93 4.37 -14.26
C ILE A 139 -30.25 2.91 -13.98
N THR A 140 -31.38 2.64 -13.35
CA THR A 140 -31.85 1.28 -13.10
C THR A 140 -32.81 0.86 -14.22
N THR A 141 -32.54 -0.26 -14.88
CA THR A 141 -33.44 -0.84 -15.89
C THR A 141 -34.63 -1.55 -15.22
N GLU A 142 -35.66 -1.86 -16.00
CA GLU A 142 -36.84 -2.61 -15.52
C GLU A 142 -36.48 -3.97 -14.89
N ASP A 143 -35.40 -4.60 -15.36
CA ASP A 143 -34.87 -5.87 -14.85
C ASP A 143 -34.03 -5.72 -13.55
N GLY A 144 -33.94 -4.50 -13.01
CA GLY A 144 -33.18 -4.18 -11.81
C GLY A 144 -31.67 -4.20 -12.01
N THR A 145 -31.18 -3.99 -13.23
CA THR A 145 -29.76 -3.81 -13.54
C THR A 145 -29.39 -2.34 -13.39
N VAL A 146 -28.31 -2.04 -12.68
CA VAL A 146 -27.84 -0.67 -12.49
C VAL A 146 -26.78 -0.35 -13.53
N LEU A 147 -27.10 0.54 -14.47
CA LEU A 147 -26.18 1.06 -15.46
C LEU A 147 -25.53 2.35 -14.94
N VAL A 148 -24.21 2.37 -14.92
CA VAL A 148 -23.43 3.53 -14.46
C VAL A 148 -22.87 4.28 -15.68
N SER A 149 -23.10 5.58 -15.74
CA SER A 149 -22.54 6.44 -16.79
C SER A 149 -21.11 6.82 -16.42
N CYS A 150 -20.14 6.19 -17.10
CA CYS A 150 -18.72 6.38 -16.80
C CYS A 150 -18.01 7.38 -17.71
N PRO A 151 -17.17 8.26 -17.15
CA PRO A 151 -16.30 9.13 -17.93
C PRO A 151 -15.31 8.30 -18.74
N ARG A 152 -14.94 8.81 -19.92
CA ARG A 152 -13.94 8.20 -20.83
C ARG A 152 -12.53 8.67 -20.51
N ILE A 153 -12.21 8.76 -19.22
CA ILE A 153 -10.89 9.11 -18.70
C ILE A 153 -10.20 7.80 -18.32
N LEU A 154 -8.98 7.60 -18.80
CA LEU A 154 -8.20 6.41 -18.49
C LEU A 154 -7.35 6.68 -17.25
N HIS A 155 -7.68 5.99 -16.16
CA HIS A 155 -6.95 6.05 -14.89
C HIS A 155 -7.04 4.67 -14.22
N PRO A 156 -6.26 3.69 -14.72
CA PRO A 156 -6.49 2.28 -14.44
C PRO A 156 -6.44 1.99 -12.95
N VAL A 157 -7.27 1.06 -12.50
CA VAL A 157 -7.34 0.59 -11.11
C VAL A 157 -7.46 -0.93 -11.07
N CYS A 158 -6.83 -1.55 -10.07
CA CYS A 158 -6.93 -2.98 -9.84
C CYS A 158 -8.07 -3.24 -8.85
N GLY A 159 -9.02 -4.10 -9.21
CA GLY A 159 -10.09 -4.55 -8.33
C GLY A 159 -9.63 -5.63 -7.36
N THR A 160 -10.37 -5.82 -6.28
CA THR A 160 -10.16 -6.94 -5.33
C THR A 160 -10.42 -8.32 -5.94
N ASP A 161 -10.97 -8.36 -7.14
CA ASP A 161 -11.18 -9.54 -7.97
C ASP A 161 -10.00 -9.85 -8.91
N GLY A 162 -8.91 -9.07 -8.82
CA GLY A 162 -7.74 -9.23 -9.68
C GLY A 162 -7.95 -8.72 -11.12
N ILE A 163 -9.07 -8.03 -11.40
CA ILE A 163 -9.36 -7.47 -12.72
C ILE A 163 -8.91 -6.01 -12.78
N THR A 164 -8.27 -5.64 -13.90
CA THR A 164 -7.93 -4.24 -14.19
C THR A 164 -9.12 -3.53 -14.81
N TYR A 165 -9.54 -2.43 -14.21
CA TYR A 165 -10.59 -1.55 -14.69
C TYR A 165 -10.01 -0.28 -15.28
N ASP A 166 -10.64 0.28 -16.31
CA ASP A 166 -10.18 1.50 -17.01
C ASP A 166 -10.10 2.72 -16.07
N ASN A 167 -10.99 2.78 -15.08
CA ASN A 167 -11.03 3.76 -13.99
C ASN A 167 -11.96 3.26 -12.87
N GLU A 168 -12.05 4.03 -11.77
CA GLU A 168 -12.89 3.70 -10.60
C GLU A 168 -14.38 3.53 -10.95
N CYS A 169 -14.89 4.28 -11.93
CA CYS A 169 -16.27 4.09 -12.40
C CYS A 169 -16.48 2.72 -13.02
N GLY A 170 -15.44 2.14 -13.65
CA GLY A 170 -15.48 0.79 -14.20
C GLY A 170 -15.84 -0.26 -13.15
N ILE A 171 -15.30 -0.14 -11.94
CA ILE A 171 -15.63 -1.03 -10.81
C ILE A 171 -17.10 -0.85 -10.42
N CYS A 172 -17.59 0.39 -10.31
CA CYS A 172 -18.99 0.68 -9.98
C CYS A 172 -19.96 0.13 -11.04
N ALA A 173 -19.63 0.30 -12.33
CA ALA A 173 -20.41 -0.23 -13.44
C ALA A 173 -20.48 -1.76 -13.40
N TYR A 174 -19.35 -2.41 -13.13
CA TYR A 174 -19.29 -3.86 -12.99
C TYR A 174 -20.15 -4.36 -11.82
N ASN A 175 -20.01 -3.75 -10.64
CA ASN A 175 -20.83 -4.07 -9.47
C ASN A 175 -22.33 -3.88 -9.74
N GLY A 176 -22.73 -2.80 -10.42
CA GLY A 176 -24.13 -2.53 -10.75
C GLY A 176 -24.73 -3.51 -11.76
N ILE A 177 -23.94 -4.00 -12.71
CA ILE A 177 -24.38 -4.97 -13.73
C ILE A 177 -24.41 -6.39 -13.16
N HIS A 178 -23.34 -6.79 -12.47
CA HIS A 178 -23.13 -8.17 -12.02
C HIS A 178 -23.61 -8.43 -10.59
N ARG A 179 -24.10 -7.39 -9.89
CA ARG A 179 -24.52 -7.44 -8.47
C ARG A 179 -23.39 -7.96 -7.56
N THR A 180 -22.17 -7.54 -7.86
CA THR A 180 -20.95 -7.86 -7.10
C THR A 180 -20.57 -6.71 -6.17
N ASN A 181 -19.63 -6.96 -5.25
CA ASN A 181 -19.09 -5.96 -4.34
C ASN A 181 -17.56 -5.88 -4.45
N VAL A 182 -17.08 -5.68 -5.69
CA VAL A 182 -15.65 -5.50 -5.96
C VAL A 182 -15.23 -4.13 -5.43
N SER A 183 -14.16 -4.10 -4.64
CA SER A 183 -13.56 -2.85 -4.14
C SER A 183 -12.27 -2.55 -4.89
N LYS A 184 -11.73 -1.33 -4.75
CA LYS A 184 -10.39 -1.02 -5.26
C LYS A 184 -9.34 -1.72 -4.41
N LYS A 185 -8.49 -2.52 -5.05
CA LYS A 185 -7.30 -3.10 -4.44
C LYS A 185 -6.14 -2.10 -4.45
N HIS A 186 -5.83 -1.50 -5.59
CA HIS A 186 -4.85 -0.40 -5.68
C HIS A 186 -5.06 0.39 -6.97
N ASN A 187 -4.45 1.57 -7.07
CA ASN A 187 -4.37 2.30 -8.34
C ASN A 187 -3.44 1.56 -9.32
N GLY A 188 -3.58 1.77 -10.62
CA GLY A 188 -2.81 1.06 -11.64
C GLY A 188 -3.40 -0.30 -12.03
N LYS A 189 -2.74 -0.99 -12.96
CA LYS A 189 -3.20 -2.30 -13.48
C LYS A 189 -2.89 -3.42 -12.48
N CYS A 190 -3.75 -4.44 -12.43
CA CYS A 190 -3.46 -5.66 -11.68
C CYS A 190 -2.22 -6.35 -12.23
N ARG A 191 -1.44 -6.95 -11.32
CA ARG A 191 -0.38 -7.90 -11.66
C ARG A 191 -0.94 -9.31 -11.65
N ALA A 192 -0.30 -10.24 -12.35
CA ALA A 192 -0.69 -11.64 -12.30
C ALA A 192 -0.53 -12.14 -10.85
N GLU A 193 -1.62 -12.59 -10.24
CA GLU A 193 -1.60 -13.12 -8.88
C GLU A 193 -1.25 -14.61 -8.92
N SER A 194 -0.14 -14.99 -8.27
CA SER A 194 0.13 -16.39 -7.95
C SER A 194 -0.26 -16.68 -6.50
N SER A 195 -1.02 -17.75 -6.29
CA SER A 195 -1.35 -18.26 -4.95
C SER A 195 -0.15 -18.93 -4.28
N GLU A 196 0.86 -19.30 -5.06
CA GLU A 196 2.09 -19.91 -4.59
C GLU A 196 3.25 -18.90 -4.64
N THR A 197 4.07 -18.93 -3.60
CA THR A 197 5.34 -18.21 -3.54
C THR A 197 6.29 -18.83 -4.56
N ASP A 198 6.49 -18.17 -5.72
CA ASP A 198 7.42 -18.64 -6.74
C ASP A 198 8.80 -18.02 -6.51
N CYS A 199 9.65 -18.77 -5.81
CA CYS A 199 11.01 -18.33 -5.49
C CYS A 199 11.97 -18.42 -6.69
N SER A 200 11.56 -19.03 -7.81
CA SER A 200 12.40 -19.13 -9.02
C SER A 200 12.59 -17.80 -9.74
N ASN A 201 11.73 -16.82 -9.46
CA ASN A 201 11.79 -15.50 -10.09
C ASN A 201 12.81 -14.54 -9.45
N TYR A 202 13.42 -14.91 -8.31
CA TYR A 202 14.34 -14.04 -7.58
C TYR A 202 15.80 -14.45 -7.79
N PRO A 203 16.69 -13.52 -8.19
CA PRO A 203 18.10 -13.81 -8.35
C PRO A 203 18.73 -14.31 -7.04
N THR A 204 19.42 -15.44 -7.11
CA THR A 204 20.17 -16.05 -5.99
C THR A 204 21.66 -16.09 -6.30
N PRO A 205 22.39 -14.97 -6.21
CA PRO A 205 23.84 -15.00 -6.34
C PRO A 205 24.47 -15.90 -5.26
N MET A 206 25.31 -16.84 -5.70
CA MET A 206 26.17 -17.62 -4.81
C MET A 206 27.37 -16.76 -4.39
N ILE A 207 27.57 -16.55 -3.09
CA ILE A 207 28.79 -15.92 -2.59
C ILE A 207 29.87 -17.01 -2.46
N LYS A 208 31.12 -16.70 -2.87
CA LYS A 208 32.31 -17.50 -2.57
C LYS A 208 32.34 -17.75 -1.06
N ASP A 209 32.06 -18.99 -0.66
CA ASP A 209 31.94 -19.57 0.71
C ASP A 209 30.65 -20.43 0.87
N GLY A 210 29.87 -20.62 -0.20
CA GLY A 210 28.76 -21.59 -0.21
C GLY A 210 27.45 -21.07 0.41
N LYS A 211 27.37 -19.77 0.72
CA LYS A 211 26.14 -19.12 1.17
C LYS A 211 25.42 -18.47 -0.01
N ALA A 212 24.22 -18.94 -0.30
CA ALA A 212 23.32 -18.31 -1.26
C ALA A 212 22.66 -17.10 -0.60
N LEU A 213 22.72 -15.93 -1.26
CA LEU A 213 22.03 -14.72 -0.81
C LEU A 213 20.96 -14.37 -1.84
N MET A 214 19.70 -14.35 -1.43
CA MET A 214 18.60 -13.92 -2.31
C MET A 214 18.50 -12.40 -2.30
N ARG A 215 18.44 -11.78 -3.48
CA ARG A 215 18.23 -10.33 -3.61
C ARG A 215 16.75 -10.05 -3.80
N CYS A 216 16.19 -9.22 -2.91
CA CYS A 216 14.79 -8.88 -2.93
C CYS A 216 14.55 -7.43 -3.35
N PRO A 217 13.52 -7.18 -4.18
CA PRO A 217 13.12 -5.82 -4.51
C PRO A 217 12.64 -5.11 -3.25
N ARG A 218 12.93 -3.81 -3.13
CA ARG A 218 12.57 -2.98 -1.96
C ARG A 218 11.15 -2.40 -2.07
N ILE A 219 10.23 -3.26 -2.53
CA ILE A 219 8.81 -2.96 -2.67
C ILE A 219 8.10 -3.39 -1.37
N LEU A 220 7.26 -2.51 -0.82
CA LEU A 220 6.43 -2.82 0.35
C LEU A 220 5.07 -3.38 -0.10
N LEU A 221 5.03 -4.69 -0.33
CA LEU A 221 3.81 -5.46 -0.59
C LEU A 221 3.70 -6.53 0.49
N PRO A 222 3.32 -6.16 1.72
CA PRO A 222 3.46 -7.05 2.86
C PRO A 222 2.64 -8.32 2.64
N VAL A 223 3.22 -9.45 3.02
CA VAL A 223 2.56 -10.76 2.97
C VAL A 223 2.67 -11.45 4.33
N CYS A 224 1.63 -12.18 4.70
CA CYS A 224 1.64 -13.00 5.90
C CYS A 224 2.14 -14.40 5.54
N GLY A 225 3.19 -14.86 6.21
CA GLY A 225 3.67 -16.23 6.09
C GLY A 225 2.81 -17.22 6.86
N THR A 226 2.87 -18.50 6.50
CA THR A 226 2.25 -19.60 7.27
C THR A 226 2.83 -19.79 8.67
N ASP A 227 3.94 -19.14 8.95
CA ASP A 227 4.61 -19.05 10.25
C ASP A 227 4.05 -17.91 11.14
N GLY A 228 3.10 -17.12 10.62
CA GLY A 228 2.51 -15.99 11.34
C GLY A 228 3.37 -14.73 11.33
N PHE A 229 4.49 -14.70 10.58
CA PHE A 229 5.30 -13.50 10.43
C PHE A 229 4.92 -12.71 9.19
N THR A 230 4.95 -11.37 9.32
CA THR A 230 4.80 -10.47 8.17
C THR A 230 6.17 -10.27 7.51
N TYR A 231 6.20 -10.45 6.19
CA TYR A 231 7.36 -10.20 5.36
C TYR A 231 7.12 -8.94 4.51
N ASP A 232 8.20 -8.21 4.19
CA ASP A 232 8.12 -6.97 3.37
C ASP A 232 7.45 -7.20 2.00
N ASN A 233 7.71 -8.36 1.42
CA ASN A 233 7.09 -8.90 0.22
C ASN A 233 7.36 -10.40 0.08
N GLU A 234 6.83 -11.04 -0.96
CA GLU A 234 6.99 -12.48 -1.22
C GLU A 234 8.45 -12.93 -1.30
N CYS A 235 9.35 -12.09 -1.83
CA CYS A 235 10.77 -12.43 -1.84
C CYS A 235 11.34 -12.57 -0.43
N GLY A 236 10.80 -11.83 0.55
CA GLY A 236 11.19 -11.96 1.96
C GLY A 236 10.96 -13.37 2.50
N ILE A 237 9.85 -14.03 2.13
CA ILE A 237 9.58 -15.43 2.48
C ILE A 237 10.62 -16.34 1.84
N CYS A 238 10.93 -16.13 0.55
CA CYS A 238 11.91 -16.94 -0.18
C CYS A 238 13.33 -16.79 0.40
N ALA A 239 13.75 -15.57 0.73
CA ALA A 239 15.04 -15.29 1.35
C ALA A 239 15.15 -15.96 2.73
N HIS A 240 14.09 -15.89 3.54
CA HIS A 240 14.05 -16.54 4.85
C HIS A 240 14.17 -18.07 4.74
N ASN A 241 13.41 -18.68 3.82
CA ASN A 241 13.50 -20.12 3.55
C ASN A 241 14.90 -20.54 3.09
N LEU A 242 15.53 -19.75 2.23
CA LEU A 242 16.88 -20.04 1.74
C LEU A 242 17.93 -19.91 2.85
N GLU A 243 17.82 -18.88 3.70
CA GLU A 243 18.79 -18.63 4.78
C GLU A 243 18.68 -19.65 5.90
N HIS A 244 17.46 -20.04 6.28
CA HIS A 244 17.21 -20.87 7.45
C HIS A 244 16.84 -22.33 7.14
N GLY A 245 16.67 -22.68 5.87
CA GLY A 245 16.22 -24.02 5.46
C GLY A 245 14.78 -24.31 5.85
N THR A 246 13.92 -23.29 5.92
CA THR A 246 12.51 -23.40 6.27
C THR A 246 11.62 -23.59 5.03
N HIS A 247 10.33 -23.87 5.27
CA HIS A 247 9.31 -24.06 4.21
C HIS A 247 8.08 -23.18 4.43
N VAL A 248 8.29 -21.92 4.81
CA VAL A 248 7.24 -20.91 4.97
C VAL A 248 6.59 -20.65 3.62
N LYS A 249 5.27 -20.68 3.55
CA LYS A 249 4.50 -20.31 2.35
C LYS A 249 3.74 -19.01 2.62
N LYS A 250 3.30 -18.32 1.57
CA LYS A 250 2.33 -17.23 1.70
C LYS A 250 1.01 -17.79 2.26
N SER A 251 0.56 -17.28 3.40
CA SER A 251 -0.76 -17.57 3.99
C SER A 251 -1.82 -16.68 3.34
N HIS A 252 -1.61 -15.36 3.37
CA HIS A 252 -2.49 -14.38 2.72
C HIS A 252 -1.73 -13.09 2.40
N GLU A 253 -2.30 -12.29 1.51
CA GLU A 253 -1.84 -10.92 1.21
C GLU A 253 -2.02 -10.00 2.41
N GLY A 254 -1.18 -8.97 2.50
CA GLY A 254 -1.19 -8.02 3.60
C GLY A 254 -0.41 -8.53 4.82
N ARG A 255 -0.33 -7.68 5.84
CA ARG A 255 0.31 -8.04 7.10
C ARG A 255 -0.47 -9.15 7.80
N CYS A 256 0.24 -10.01 8.52
CA CYS A 256 -0.42 -10.87 9.49
C CYS A 256 -1.23 -9.97 10.43
N LYS A 257 -2.47 -10.37 10.70
CA LYS A 257 -3.26 -9.69 11.71
C LYS A 257 -2.54 -9.91 13.03
N GLU A 258 -2.05 -8.84 13.67
CA GLU A 258 -1.76 -8.92 15.10
C GLU A 258 -3.05 -9.43 15.74
N GLU A 259 -2.96 -10.47 16.58
CA GLU A 259 -4.13 -11.06 17.24
C GLU A 259 -4.75 -10.04 18.19
N SER A 260 -5.50 -9.09 17.65
CA SER A 260 -6.34 -8.21 18.43
C SER A 260 -7.67 -8.93 18.61
N THR A 261 -7.96 -9.37 19.82
CA THR A 261 -9.23 -10.00 20.13
C THR A 261 -10.29 -8.90 20.22
N PRO A 262 -11.34 -8.91 19.36
CA PRO A 262 -12.48 -8.02 19.56
C PRO A 262 -13.09 -8.31 20.93
N VAL A 263 -13.30 -7.27 21.72
CA VAL A 263 -13.97 -7.40 23.01
C VAL A 263 -15.47 -7.47 22.75
N ASP A 264 -16.13 -8.51 23.26
CA ASP A 264 -17.58 -8.65 23.12
C ASP A 264 -18.31 -7.70 24.08
N CYS A 265 -18.56 -6.49 23.59
CA CYS A 265 -19.24 -5.44 24.35
C CYS A 265 -20.71 -5.75 24.65
N SER A 266 -21.31 -6.76 24.00
CA SER A 266 -22.70 -7.15 24.27
C SER A 266 -22.90 -7.67 25.70
N THR A 267 -21.84 -8.20 26.30
CA THR A 267 -21.82 -8.70 27.69
C THR A 267 -21.92 -7.59 28.75
N TYR A 268 -21.60 -6.34 28.39
CA TYR A 268 -21.59 -5.19 29.30
C TYR A 268 -22.75 -4.20 29.06
N LEU A 269 -23.54 -4.42 28.01
CA LEU A 269 -24.73 -3.63 27.72
C LEU A 269 -25.89 -4.12 28.59
N THR A 270 -26.18 -3.41 29.69
CA THR A 270 -27.42 -3.63 30.45
C THR A 270 -28.42 -2.51 30.20
N ASN A 271 -29.61 -2.91 29.73
CA ASN A 271 -30.84 -2.12 29.55
C ASN A 271 -30.90 -1.10 28.40
N VAL A 272 -31.30 -1.61 27.22
CA VAL A 272 -31.85 -0.82 26.12
C VAL A 272 -33.28 -0.39 26.46
N LYS A 273 -33.47 0.68 27.24
CA LYS A 273 -34.79 1.35 27.35
C LYS A 273 -34.79 2.87 27.32
N THR A 274 -33.63 3.50 27.18
CA THR A 274 -33.50 4.93 26.88
C THR A 274 -32.25 5.08 26.04
N ASP A 275 -32.20 6.03 25.11
CA ASP A 275 -31.09 6.31 24.17
C ASP A 275 -29.75 6.73 24.84
N GLU A 276 -29.48 6.23 26.05
CA GLU A 276 -28.23 6.39 26.77
C GLU A 276 -27.81 5.02 27.30
N ALA A 277 -26.81 4.43 26.65
CA ALA A 277 -26.17 3.20 27.13
C ALA A 277 -25.44 3.52 28.44
N ILE A 278 -26.06 3.21 29.58
CA ILE A 278 -25.39 3.28 30.88
C ILE A 278 -24.49 2.04 30.99
N THR A 279 -23.23 2.16 30.57
CA THR A 279 -22.23 1.12 30.80
C THR A 279 -21.77 1.19 32.26
N ALA A 280 -22.49 0.51 33.16
CA ALA A 280 -22.06 0.34 34.54
C ALA A 280 -20.93 -0.71 34.60
N CYS A 281 -19.68 -0.26 34.47
CA CYS A 281 -18.54 -1.16 34.51
C CYS A 281 -18.24 -1.66 35.93
N PRO A 282 -17.96 -2.96 36.11
CA PRO A 282 -17.52 -3.46 37.40
C PRO A 282 -16.17 -2.84 37.77
N PHE A 283 -15.98 -2.54 39.06
CA PHE A 283 -14.70 -2.08 39.62
C PHE A 283 -13.70 -3.25 39.80
N ILE A 284 -13.55 -4.07 38.76
CA ILE A 284 -12.57 -5.15 38.69
C ILE A 284 -11.39 -4.63 37.87
N LEU A 285 -10.22 -4.55 38.49
CA LEU A 285 -8.99 -4.16 37.78
C LEU A 285 -8.43 -5.39 37.06
N HIS A 286 -8.53 -5.39 35.74
CA HIS A 286 -7.97 -6.38 34.83
C HIS A 286 -7.43 -5.63 33.62
N GLU A 287 -6.26 -5.01 33.78
CA GLU A 287 -5.73 -4.09 32.79
C GLU A 287 -5.56 -4.76 31.43
N ILE A 288 -5.90 -4.05 30.37
CA ILE A 288 -5.71 -4.48 28.98
C ILE A 288 -5.11 -3.35 28.16
N CYS A 289 -4.32 -3.70 27.15
CA CYS A 289 -3.80 -2.74 26.19
C CYS A 289 -4.70 -2.74 24.96
N GLY A 290 -5.25 -1.58 24.60
CA GLY A 290 -6.04 -1.40 23.39
C GLY A 290 -5.17 -1.31 22.14
N THR A 291 -5.77 -1.56 20.97
CA THR A 291 -5.13 -1.35 19.66
C THR A 291 -4.80 0.13 19.39
N ASP A 292 -5.39 1.04 20.15
CA ASP A 292 -5.09 2.47 20.19
C ASP A 292 -3.88 2.83 21.07
N GLY A 293 -3.27 1.83 21.73
CA GLY A 293 -2.15 2.05 22.64
C GLY A 293 -2.55 2.59 24.01
N ALA A 294 -3.85 2.68 24.31
CA ALA A 294 -4.33 3.08 25.63
C ALA A 294 -4.49 1.87 26.56
N THR A 295 -4.11 2.05 27.82
CA THR A 295 -4.39 1.05 28.87
C THR A 295 -5.80 1.26 29.42
N TYR A 296 -6.62 0.23 29.34
CA TYR A 296 -7.96 0.21 29.91
C TYR A 296 -7.96 -0.62 31.18
N SER A 297 -8.64 -0.14 32.23
CA SER A 297 -8.68 -0.82 33.53
C SER A 297 -9.38 -2.18 33.47
N ASN A 298 -10.23 -2.40 32.48
CA ASN A 298 -10.80 -3.70 32.09
C ASN A 298 -11.51 -3.60 30.72
N GLU A 299 -11.92 -4.75 30.19
CA GLU A 299 -12.67 -4.90 28.93
C GLU A 299 -13.95 -4.05 28.87
N CYS A 300 -14.65 -3.89 30.00
CA CYS A 300 -15.85 -3.05 30.04
C CYS A 300 -15.53 -1.57 29.81
N VAL A 301 -14.44 -1.05 30.38
CA VAL A 301 -14.03 0.36 30.20
C VAL A 301 -13.62 0.61 28.74
N LEU A 302 -12.99 -0.36 28.09
CA LEU A 302 -12.70 -0.31 26.65
C LEU A 302 -13.99 -0.28 25.82
N CYS A 303 -14.96 -1.13 26.15
CA CYS A 303 -16.28 -1.11 25.51
C CYS A 303 -17.03 0.22 25.72
N ALA A 304 -17.00 0.78 26.93
CA ALA A 304 -17.59 2.08 27.23
C ALA A 304 -16.95 3.20 26.39
N HIS A 305 -15.63 3.15 26.18
CA HIS A 305 -14.93 4.08 25.30
C HIS A 305 -15.42 3.97 23.85
N ASN A 306 -15.51 2.74 23.32
CA ASN A 306 -16.02 2.48 21.97
C ASN A 306 -17.45 2.99 21.78
N ILE A 307 -18.35 2.73 22.74
CA ILE A 307 -19.74 3.18 22.69
C ILE A 307 -19.82 4.71 22.77
N LYS A 308 -19.10 5.32 23.71
CA LYS A 308 -19.15 6.76 23.96
C LYS A 308 -18.59 7.59 22.80
N TYR A 309 -17.50 7.14 22.21
CA TYR A 309 -16.77 7.89 21.19
C TYR A 309 -16.99 7.35 19.76
N GLY A 310 -17.79 6.29 19.59
CA GLY A 310 -18.00 5.66 18.29
C GLY A 310 -16.73 5.01 17.71
N THR A 311 -15.79 4.60 18.57
CA THR A 311 -14.52 3.99 18.15
C THR A 311 -14.65 2.47 18.04
N ASN A 312 -13.68 1.83 17.36
CA ASN A 312 -13.59 0.37 17.24
C ASN A 312 -12.22 -0.13 17.73
N VAL A 313 -11.90 0.19 18.99
CA VAL A 313 -10.66 -0.25 19.66
C VAL A 313 -10.83 -1.73 20.04
N ALA A 314 -9.89 -2.57 19.64
CA ALA A 314 -9.84 -3.99 20.05
C ALA A 314 -8.80 -4.18 21.17
N LYS A 315 -8.85 -5.32 21.87
CA LYS A 315 -7.81 -5.67 22.84
C LYS A 315 -6.57 -6.16 22.08
N LYS A 316 -5.44 -5.47 22.24
CA LYS A 316 -4.14 -5.83 21.66
C LYS A 316 -3.45 -6.93 22.46
N HIS A 317 -3.38 -6.80 23.77
CA HIS A 317 -2.90 -7.85 24.68
C HIS A 317 -3.44 -7.64 26.10
N GLU A 318 -3.34 -8.68 26.93
CA GLU A 318 -3.62 -8.59 28.37
C GLU A 318 -2.54 -7.78 29.11
N GLY A 319 -2.93 -7.10 30.18
CA GLY A 319 -2.06 -6.19 30.94
C GLY A 319 -2.01 -4.77 30.37
N ARG A 320 -1.42 -3.85 31.14
CA ARG A 320 -1.21 -2.47 30.69
C ARG A 320 -0.39 -2.38 29.41
N CYS A 321 -0.64 -1.36 28.59
CA CYS A 321 0.32 -0.98 27.56
C CYS A 321 1.64 -0.61 28.25
N THR A 322 2.68 -1.39 27.99
CA THR A 322 4.01 -1.10 28.50
C THR A 322 4.70 -0.09 27.59
N GLU A 323 4.92 1.12 28.10
CA GLU A 323 5.84 2.09 27.51
C GLU A 323 7.32 1.74 27.75
N GLU A 324 7.62 0.63 28.44
CA GLU A 324 8.98 0.12 28.50
C GLU A 324 9.32 -0.52 27.16
N VAL A 325 9.63 0.35 26.21
CA VAL A 325 10.28 0.04 24.97
C VAL A 325 11.62 -0.58 25.36
N PRO A 326 11.81 -1.91 25.20
CA PRO A 326 13.06 -2.54 25.61
C PRO A 326 14.20 -1.80 24.93
N GLN A 327 15.25 -1.42 25.67
CA GLN A 327 16.35 -0.68 25.08
C GLN A 327 16.92 -1.48 23.91
N LEU A 328 17.21 -0.78 22.81
CA LEU A 328 17.80 -1.36 21.63
C LEU A 328 19.10 -2.08 22.01
N ASN A 329 19.13 -3.40 21.89
CA ASN A 329 20.32 -4.19 22.15
C ASN A 329 20.86 -4.82 20.87
N CYS A 330 21.86 -4.14 20.29
CA CYS A 330 22.45 -4.58 19.03
C CYS A 330 23.38 -5.80 19.16
N SER A 331 23.76 -6.22 20.38
CA SER A 331 24.72 -7.32 20.57
C SER A 331 24.17 -8.69 20.19
N HIS A 332 22.85 -8.84 20.10
CA HIS A 332 22.21 -10.09 19.71
C HIS A 332 22.20 -10.31 18.19
N TYR A 333 22.47 -9.28 17.38
CA TYR A 333 22.49 -9.40 15.93
C TYR A 333 23.87 -9.76 15.41
N ARG A 334 23.90 -10.71 14.47
CA ARG A 334 25.15 -11.22 13.91
C ARG A 334 25.79 -10.21 12.96
N THR A 335 27.07 -9.92 13.19
CA THR A 335 27.91 -9.13 12.30
C THR A 335 28.87 -10.02 11.51
N SER A 336 29.25 -9.56 10.32
CA SER A 336 30.28 -10.17 9.48
C SER A 336 31.24 -9.10 8.99
N THR A 337 32.54 -9.39 9.05
CA THR A 337 33.58 -8.49 8.55
C THR A 337 33.92 -8.85 7.11
N GLN A 338 33.80 -7.89 6.19
CA GLN A 338 34.22 -8.05 4.81
C GLN A 338 35.74 -7.93 4.66
N LYS A 339 36.26 -8.30 3.47
CA LYS A 339 37.70 -8.35 3.18
C LYS A 339 38.39 -6.99 3.25
N ASP A 340 37.64 -5.91 3.11
CA ASP A 340 38.07 -4.52 3.24
C ASP A 340 38.06 -4.01 4.70
N GLY A 341 37.67 -4.87 5.66
CA GLY A 341 37.51 -4.51 7.07
C GLY A 341 36.15 -3.88 7.41
N LYS A 342 35.22 -3.75 6.45
CA LYS A 342 33.87 -3.20 6.71
C LYS A 342 33.02 -4.23 7.44
N GLU A 343 32.52 -3.88 8.62
CA GLU A 343 31.54 -4.69 9.34
C GLU A 343 30.13 -4.48 8.76
N VAL A 344 29.43 -5.58 8.48
CA VAL A 344 28.05 -5.58 8.01
C VAL A 344 27.19 -6.44 8.91
N MET A 345 25.99 -5.94 9.23
CA MET A 345 24.99 -6.67 10.01
C MET A 345 23.99 -7.35 9.07
N ALA A 346 23.82 -8.66 9.26
CA ALA A 346 22.86 -9.47 8.53
C ALA A 346 21.51 -9.42 9.24
N CYS A 347 20.48 -8.98 8.54
CA CYS A 347 19.13 -8.83 9.07
C CYS A 347 18.15 -9.65 8.24
N THR A 348 17.17 -10.25 8.89
CA THR A 348 16.06 -10.93 8.22
C THR A 348 15.13 -9.92 7.56
N MET A 349 14.36 -10.38 6.57
CA MET A 349 13.32 -9.59 5.90
C MET A 349 11.98 -9.57 6.66
N ILE A 350 12.03 -9.83 7.98
CA ILE A 350 10.84 -9.79 8.85
C ILE A 350 10.50 -8.33 9.11
N TYR A 351 9.28 -7.96 8.75
CA TYR A 351 8.78 -6.61 8.92
C TYR A 351 8.22 -6.42 10.35
N SER A 352 8.98 -5.73 11.19
CA SER A 352 8.61 -5.41 12.58
C SER A 352 9.11 -4.00 12.91
N PRO A 353 8.43 -2.96 12.40
CA PRO A 353 9.00 -1.63 12.33
C PRO A 353 9.25 -1.03 13.71
N VAL A 354 10.27 -0.18 13.81
CA VAL A 354 10.60 0.57 15.03
C VAL A 354 10.85 2.04 14.72
N CYS A 355 10.46 2.91 15.65
CA CYS A 355 10.73 4.33 15.56
C CYS A 355 12.04 4.63 16.29
N GLY A 356 13.02 5.17 15.57
CA GLY A 356 14.28 5.65 16.13
C GLY A 356 14.10 6.91 16.98
N THR A 357 15.08 7.15 17.85
CA THR A 357 15.17 8.41 18.63
C THR A 357 15.39 9.64 17.76
N ASP A 358 15.84 9.45 16.52
CA ASP A 358 15.94 10.46 15.47
C ASP A 358 14.61 10.77 14.76
N GLY A 359 13.53 10.06 15.11
CA GLY A 359 12.23 10.20 14.47
C GLY A 359 12.12 9.52 13.10
N VAL A 360 13.09 8.66 12.74
CA VAL A 360 13.05 7.87 11.50
C VAL A 360 12.53 6.46 11.79
N THR A 361 11.70 5.94 10.89
CA THR A 361 11.22 4.56 10.98
C THR A 361 12.26 3.62 10.37
N TYR A 362 12.50 2.49 11.04
CA TYR A 362 13.33 1.39 10.54
C TYR A 362 12.48 0.13 10.38
N ALA A 363 12.78 -0.71 9.38
CA ALA A 363 12.00 -1.93 9.08
C ALA A 363 12.00 -2.97 10.23
N SER A 364 13.08 -2.97 11.03
CA SER A 364 13.23 -3.77 12.24
C SER A 364 14.30 -3.19 13.15
N GLU A 365 14.37 -3.65 14.40
CA GLU A 365 15.46 -3.35 15.33
C GLU A 365 16.84 -3.69 14.74
N CYS A 366 16.94 -4.83 14.04
CA CYS A 366 18.18 -5.21 13.35
C CYS A 366 18.57 -4.16 12.31
N MET A 367 17.61 -3.64 11.55
CA MET A 367 17.88 -2.62 10.53
C MET A 367 18.31 -1.29 11.14
N LEU A 368 17.77 -0.92 12.29
CA LEU A 368 18.24 0.23 13.08
C LEU A 368 19.67 -0.01 13.58
N CYS A 369 19.96 -1.18 14.16
CA CYS A 369 21.32 -1.55 14.58
C CYS A 369 22.33 -1.56 13.43
N ALA A 370 21.92 -2.05 12.27
CA ALA A 370 22.75 -2.05 11.07
C ALA A 370 23.04 -0.63 10.57
N HIS A 371 22.05 0.27 10.62
CA HIS A 371 22.24 1.68 10.30
C HIS A 371 23.24 2.34 11.26
N ASN A 372 23.12 2.08 12.57
CA ASN A 372 24.07 2.54 13.58
C ASN A 372 25.50 2.07 13.28
N LEU A 373 25.66 0.79 12.93
CA LEU A 373 26.95 0.21 12.58
C LEU A 373 27.55 0.86 11.33
N GLU A 374 26.76 1.03 10.27
CA GLU A 374 27.21 1.58 8.99
C GLU A 374 27.60 3.06 9.08
N HIS A 375 26.80 3.85 9.80
CA HIS A 375 26.98 5.31 9.89
C HIS A 375 27.71 5.75 11.16
N ARG A 376 28.15 4.81 12.00
CA ARG A 376 28.74 5.06 13.33
C ARG A 376 27.88 5.99 14.19
N SER A 377 26.56 5.77 14.15
CA SER A 377 25.57 6.53 14.90
C SER A 377 25.09 5.77 16.13
N THR A 378 24.49 6.49 17.08
CA THR A 378 24.01 5.94 18.36
C THR A 378 22.52 6.18 18.52
N ILE A 379 21.74 5.84 17.49
CA ILE A 379 20.29 6.02 17.50
C ILE A 379 19.70 4.95 18.40
N GLY A 380 19.02 5.36 19.46
CA GLY A 380 18.24 4.46 20.31
C GLY A 380 16.87 4.16 19.68
N LYS A 381 16.19 3.12 20.19
CA LYS A 381 14.79 2.85 19.89
C LYS A 381 13.89 3.73 20.76
N ARG A 382 13.02 4.53 20.13
CA ARG A 382 12.03 5.39 20.81
C ARG A 382 10.75 4.62 21.13
N LYS A 383 10.21 3.89 20.16
CA LYS A 383 9.03 3.01 20.33
C LYS A 383 9.01 1.88 19.31
N ASN A 384 8.28 0.81 19.63
CA ASN A 384 7.90 -0.20 18.65
C ASN A 384 6.83 0.38 17.71
N GLY A 385 6.80 -0.06 16.47
CA GLY A 385 5.95 0.51 15.42
C GLY A 385 6.62 1.65 14.66
N ARG A 386 5.92 2.19 13.66
CA ARG A 386 6.41 3.33 12.87
C ARG A 386 6.44 4.62 13.70
N CYS A 387 7.28 5.56 13.31
CA CYS A 387 7.14 6.94 13.78
C CYS A 387 5.80 7.50 13.29
N GLU A 388 5.18 8.35 14.10
CA GLU A 388 3.99 9.08 13.66
C GLU A 388 4.38 10.02 12.52
N GLU A 389 3.59 10.02 11.44
CA GLU A 389 3.64 11.12 10.48
C GLU A 389 3.04 12.33 11.19
N ASP A 390 3.81 13.41 11.36
CA ASP A 390 3.29 14.67 11.89
C ASP A 390 2.08 15.11 11.05
N ILE A 391 0.85 14.86 11.52
CA ILE A 391 -0.41 15.30 10.88
C ILE A 391 -0.64 16.81 11.10
N THR A 392 0.42 17.59 11.35
CA THR A 392 0.33 19.01 11.73
C THR A 392 1.29 19.92 10.94
N LYS A 393 1.38 19.72 9.63
CA LYS A 393 1.91 20.74 8.72
C LYS A 393 1.01 21.02 7.54
#